data_AF-A0A9W9P271-F1
#
_entry.id   AF-A0A9W9P271-F1
#
_cell.length_a   1.000
_cell.length_b   1.000
_cell.length_c   1.000
_cell.angle_alpha   90.00
_cell.angle_beta   90.00
_cell.angle_gamma   90.00
#
_symmetry.space_group_name_H-M   'P 1'
#
loop_
_entity.id
_entity.type
_entity.pdbx_description
1 polymer ?
#
loop_
_entity_poly.entity_id
_entity_poly.type
_entity_poly.pdbx_seq_one_letter_code
_entity_poly.pdbx_strand_id
1 'polypeptide(L)'
;MSNGSGSPAELQKLQQDQDDLKKRLAIIRISEPISDVGDTNPSPSKRGSDVSLSNLNDPTPAVLEADLTHYKELFSKLRFSYLEQVTKEKFLRAIVGDPPLVVGHNENVELETQLADVKAELKSKKEEARLMIEEMEKIGRNLASRKTSPSKNHIHKPHFANHADSTGYKNVEIQMKQLSTLPESIENLESTIAGLKAKQVASMDTSDPRSSQNLPLPATMSLLAERESELAALNRQIAAVQNTLPRKTREAEAIERECSVLERRKAEAIAQAQEAQRKKQQGESDGLEEMGRWYRGAEETLKQMVGTEG
;
A
#
# COMPACT_ATOMS: atom_id res chain seq x y z
N MET A 1 -3.64 -69.17 -36.36
CA MET A 1 -2.84 -68.47 -35.33
C MET A 1 -2.07 -67.38 -36.07
N SER A 2 -2.64 -66.18 -36.16
CA SER A 2 -2.14 -65.10 -37.00
C SER A 2 -1.10 -64.31 -36.22
N ASN A 3 0.18 -64.60 -36.47
CA ASN A 3 1.28 -63.80 -35.95
C ASN A 3 1.25 -62.46 -36.69
N GLY A 4 0.77 -61.42 -35.99
CA GLY A 4 0.77 -60.04 -36.47
C GLY A 4 2.21 -59.58 -36.66
N SER A 5 2.65 -59.57 -37.91
CA SER A 5 3.89 -58.97 -38.38
C SER A 5 3.80 -57.46 -38.23
N GLY A 6 4.36 -56.92 -37.14
CA GLY A 6 4.62 -55.49 -37.02
C GLY A 6 5.46 -55.04 -38.21
N SER A 7 4.93 -54.09 -38.97
CA SER A 7 5.60 -53.58 -40.16
C SER A 7 6.95 -52.95 -39.78
N PRO A 8 8.01 -53.07 -40.60
CA PRO A 8 9.33 -52.51 -40.27
C PRO A 8 9.27 -50.99 -40.05
N ALA A 9 8.27 -50.31 -40.63
CA ALA A 9 8.01 -48.89 -40.45
C ALA A 9 7.49 -48.55 -39.03
N GLU A 10 6.68 -49.41 -38.40
CA GLU A 10 6.21 -49.20 -37.02
C GLU A 10 7.33 -49.38 -36.00
N LEU A 11 8.20 -50.37 -36.21
CA LEU A 11 9.39 -50.57 -35.37
C LEU A 11 10.36 -49.40 -35.50
N GLN A 12 10.55 -48.89 -36.72
CA GLN A 12 11.41 -47.73 -36.96
C GLN A 12 10.85 -46.45 -36.32
N LYS A 13 9.53 -46.27 -36.36
CA LYS A 13 8.86 -45.13 -35.73
C LYS A 13 8.94 -45.18 -34.21
N LEU A 14 8.73 -46.34 -33.61
CA LEU A 14 8.90 -46.54 -32.16
C LEU A 14 10.34 -46.31 -31.70
N GLN A 15 11.33 -46.70 -32.50
CA GLN A 15 12.73 -46.50 -32.19
C GLN A 15 13.13 -45.01 -32.27
N GLN A 16 12.57 -44.30 -33.25
CA GLN A 16 12.77 -42.86 -33.41
C GLN A 16 12.10 -42.05 -32.30
N ASP A 17 10.89 -42.43 -31.89
CA ASP A 17 10.18 -41.85 -30.75
C ASP A 17 10.93 -42.12 -29.42
N GLN A 18 11.56 -43.29 -29.29
CA GLN A 18 12.37 -43.65 -28.10
C GLN A 18 13.67 -42.83 -28.01
N ASP A 19 14.30 -42.54 -29.15
CA ASP A 19 15.49 -41.70 -29.21
C ASP A 19 15.17 -40.22 -28.99
N ASP A 20 14.01 -39.75 -29.45
CA ASP A 20 13.52 -38.40 -29.16
C ASP A 20 13.10 -38.23 -27.70
N LEU A 21 12.52 -39.28 -27.09
CA LEU A 21 12.23 -39.32 -25.67
C LEU A 21 13.52 -39.34 -24.84
N LYS A 22 14.57 -40.05 -25.27
CA LYS A 22 15.90 -40.00 -24.63
C LYS A 22 16.55 -38.61 -24.73
N LYS A 23 16.35 -37.88 -25.83
CA LYS A 23 16.81 -36.49 -25.98
C LYS A 23 16.02 -35.53 -25.07
N ARG A 24 14.70 -35.72 -24.94
CA ARG A 24 13.84 -34.91 -24.06
C ARG A 24 14.01 -35.21 -22.57
N LEU A 25 14.34 -36.47 -22.22
CA LEU A 25 14.62 -36.94 -20.85
C LEU A 25 16.10 -36.84 -20.48
N ALA A 26 16.96 -36.34 -21.38
CA ALA A 26 18.33 -35.95 -21.05
C ALA A 26 18.31 -34.68 -20.19
N ILE A 27 17.80 -34.82 -18.97
CA ILE A 27 17.97 -33.86 -17.89
C ILE A 27 19.47 -33.86 -17.59
N ILE A 28 20.16 -32.90 -18.21
CA ILE A 28 21.54 -32.47 -17.94
C ILE A 28 22.49 -33.63 -17.65
N ARG A 29 23.23 -34.09 -18.67
CA ARG A 29 24.39 -34.97 -18.47
C ARG A 29 25.46 -34.20 -17.70
N ILE A 30 25.45 -34.33 -16.38
CA ILE A 30 26.37 -33.63 -15.45
C ILE A 30 27.83 -34.13 -15.59
N SER A 31 28.07 -35.13 -16.44
CA SER A 31 29.37 -35.76 -16.66
C SER A 31 30.12 -35.29 -17.91
N GLU A 32 29.59 -34.30 -18.64
CA GLU A 32 30.31 -33.67 -19.76
C GLU A 32 30.67 -32.21 -19.40
N PRO A 33 31.94 -31.79 -19.52
CA PRO A 33 32.32 -30.41 -19.26
C PRO A 33 31.67 -29.49 -20.31
N ILE A 34 30.94 -28.47 -19.86
CA ILE A 34 30.36 -27.43 -20.72
C ILE A 34 31.49 -26.56 -21.26
N SER A 35 32.14 -27.03 -22.31
CA SER A 35 33.11 -26.27 -23.07
C SER A 35 32.98 -26.62 -24.54
N ASP A 36 31.85 -26.27 -25.15
CA ASP A 36 31.86 -25.75 -26.52
C ASP A 36 30.51 -25.09 -26.87
N VAL A 37 30.38 -23.80 -26.59
CA VAL A 37 29.48 -22.91 -27.36
C VAL A 37 30.26 -21.64 -27.62
N GLY A 38 30.59 -21.44 -28.88
CA GLY A 38 31.49 -20.39 -29.37
C GLY A 38 31.03 -18.95 -29.13
N ASP A 39 32.05 -18.10 -29.14
CA ASP A 39 32.10 -16.69 -29.49
C ASP A 39 31.08 -15.73 -28.84
N THR A 40 31.54 -15.02 -27.80
CA THR A 40 31.87 -13.57 -27.86
C THR A 40 32.37 -13.07 -26.50
N ASN A 41 33.67 -12.72 -26.44
CA ASN A 41 34.43 -11.90 -25.47
C ASN A 41 33.86 -11.63 -24.05
N PRO A 42 34.69 -11.79 -23.00
CA PRO A 42 35.21 -10.57 -22.36
C PRO A 42 36.68 -10.63 -21.87
N SER A 43 37.21 -9.42 -21.75
CA SER A 43 38.55 -8.97 -21.31
C SER A 43 39.12 -9.53 -20.00
N PRO A 44 40.42 -9.30 -19.72
CA PRO A 44 41.26 -10.10 -18.84
C PRO A 44 41.26 -9.56 -17.41
N SER A 45 40.78 -10.33 -16.44
CA SER A 45 41.20 -10.22 -15.03
C SER A 45 40.38 -11.20 -14.19
N LYS A 46 40.84 -12.45 -14.11
CA LYS A 46 40.65 -13.23 -12.89
C LYS A 46 41.64 -14.38 -12.87
N ARG A 47 42.63 -14.26 -11.99
CA ARG A 47 43.38 -15.37 -11.42
C ARG A 47 42.36 -16.33 -10.78
N GLY A 48 41.94 -17.34 -11.53
CA GLY A 48 41.44 -18.59 -10.99
C GLY A 48 42.56 -19.60 -11.18
N SER A 49 43.13 -20.06 -10.07
CA SER A 49 44.20 -21.04 -10.03
C SER A 49 43.83 -22.28 -10.83
N ASP A 50 44.65 -22.57 -11.81
CA ASP A 50 44.76 -23.84 -12.52
C ASP A 50 45.22 -24.92 -11.54
N VAL A 51 44.26 -25.57 -10.86
CA VAL A 51 44.50 -26.77 -10.03
C VAL A 51 43.25 -27.64 -10.13
N SER A 52 43.04 -28.33 -11.26
CA SER A 52 42.10 -29.47 -11.32
C SER A 52 42.20 -30.35 -12.57
N LEU A 53 43.25 -30.25 -13.40
CA LEU A 53 43.43 -31.17 -14.53
C LEU A 53 44.41 -32.32 -14.25
N SER A 54 45.10 -32.32 -13.11
CA SER A 54 46.05 -33.37 -12.73
C SER A 54 45.45 -34.52 -11.92
N ASN A 55 44.21 -34.41 -11.44
CA ASN A 55 43.66 -35.33 -10.42
C ASN A 55 42.87 -36.53 -10.99
N LEU A 56 42.88 -36.74 -12.31
CA LEU A 56 42.08 -37.81 -12.92
C LEU A 56 42.75 -39.20 -12.87
N ASN A 57 44.07 -39.28 -12.59
CA ASN A 57 44.82 -40.52 -12.82
C ASN A 57 45.20 -41.33 -11.57
N ASP A 58 44.97 -40.87 -10.34
CA ASP A 58 45.20 -41.67 -9.12
C ASP A 58 44.28 -41.26 -7.96
N PRO A 59 43.15 -41.95 -7.72
CA PRO A 59 42.21 -41.60 -6.64
C PRO A 59 42.81 -42.00 -5.29
N THR A 60 43.59 -41.10 -4.70
CA THR A 60 44.05 -41.25 -3.32
C THR A 60 42.89 -40.94 -2.38
N PRO A 61 42.63 -41.72 -1.31
CA PRO A 61 41.48 -41.52 -0.40
C PRO A 61 41.32 -40.09 0.14
N ALA A 62 42.43 -39.38 0.34
CA ALA A 62 42.44 -37.99 0.80
C ALA A 62 41.87 -36.99 -0.22
N VAL A 63 42.03 -37.25 -1.52
CA VAL A 63 41.48 -36.39 -2.60
C VAL A 63 39.96 -36.52 -2.64
N LEU A 64 39.45 -37.74 -2.50
CA LEU A 64 38.01 -37.98 -2.46
C LEU A 64 37.34 -37.35 -1.23
N GLU A 65 38.04 -37.32 -0.09
CA GLU A 65 37.57 -36.63 1.12
C GLU A 65 37.53 -35.11 0.93
N ALA A 66 38.54 -34.52 0.28
CA ALA A 66 38.55 -33.11 -0.08
C ALA A 66 37.41 -32.76 -1.05
N ASP A 67 37.15 -33.58 -2.06
CA ASP A 67 36.03 -33.38 -2.99
C ASP A 67 34.68 -33.48 -2.27
N LEU A 68 34.51 -34.45 -1.36
CA LEU A 68 33.28 -34.57 -0.58
C LEU A 68 33.03 -33.36 0.33
N THR A 69 34.07 -32.78 0.91
CA THR A 69 33.92 -31.55 1.72
C THR A 69 33.58 -30.35 0.86
N HIS A 70 34.22 -30.19 -0.30
CA HIS A 70 33.92 -29.14 -1.27
C HIS A 70 32.47 -29.22 -1.77
N TYR A 71 32.01 -30.40 -2.20
CA TYR A 71 30.62 -30.57 -2.67
C TYR A 71 29.61 -30.33 -1.55
N LYS A 72 29.88 -30.76 -0.31
CA LYS A 72 29.02 -30.47 0.84
C LYS A 72 28.88 -28.97 1.09
N GLU A 73 29.98 -28.22 0.98
CA GLU A 73 29.95 -26.77 1.13
C GLU A 73 29.21 -26.10 -0.02
N LEU A 74 29.45 -26.53 -1.27
CA LEU A 74 28.75 -26.04 -2.45
C LEU A 74 27.23 -26.27 -2.35
N PHE A 75 26.80 -27.48 -2.00
CA PHE A 75 25.38 -27.81 -1.83
C PHE A 75 24.74 -27.06 -0.67
N SER A 76 25.49 -26.81 0.42
CA SER A 76 25.00 -25.99 1.53
C SER A 76 24.78 -24.54 1.10
N LYS A 77 25.71 -23.97 0.34
CA LYS A 77 25.58 -22.61 -0.24
C LYS A 77 24.42 -22.54 -1.24
N LEU A 78 24.28 -23.53 -2.11
CA LEU A 78 23.20 -23.60 -3.09
C LEU A 78 21.83 -23.73 -2.40
N ARG A 79 21.73 -24.58 -1.37
CA ARG A 79 20.52 -24.72 -0.56
C ARG A 79 20.15 -23.43 0.15
N PHE A 80 21.12 -22.74 0.75
CA PHE A 80 20.90 -21.45 1.42
C PHE A 80 20.40 -20.39 0.42
N SER A 81 21.07 -20.26 -0.72
CA SER A 81 20.69 -19.33 -1.78
C SER A 81 19.28 -19.60 -2.31
N TYR A 82 18.91 -20.87 -2.51
CA TYR A 82 17.57 -21.24 -2.95
C TYR A 82 16.50 -20.89 -1.91
N LEU A 83 16.76 -21.19 -0.63
CA LEU A 83 15.82 -20.86 0.45
C LEU A 83 15.64 -19.35 0.58
N GLU A 84 16.73 -18.60 0.49
CA GLU A 84 16.71 -17.15 0.50
C GLU A 84 15.93 -16.59 -0.70
N GLN A 85 16.14 -17.14 -1.89
CA GLN A 85 15.43 -16.71 -3.09
C GLN A 85 13.92 -16.99 -2.99
N VAL A 86 13.53 -18.21 -2.62
CA VAL A 86 12.12 -18.61 -2.49
C VAL A 86 11.41 -17.78 -1.40
N THR A 87 12.09 -17.49 -0.29
CA THR A 87 11.52 -16.66 0.78
C THR A 87 11.39 -15.20 0.37
N LYS A 88 12.40 -14.63 -0.31
CA LYS A 88 12.32 -13.28 -0.89
C LYS A 88 11.19 -13.16 -1.89
N GLU A 89 11.06 -14.12 -2.81
CA GLU A 89 9.99 -14.13 -3.81
C GLU A 89 8.62 -14.25 -3.13
N LYS A 90 8.46 -15.17 -2.18
CA LYS A 90 7.22 -15.32 -1.41
C LYS A 90 6.86 -14.05 -0.65
N PHE A 91 7.84 -13.37 -0.08
CA PHE A 91 7.65 -12.09 0.62
C PHE A 91 7.23 -10.98 -0.35
N LEU A 92 7.95 -10.80 -1.46
CA LEU A 92 7.60 -9.82 -2.49
C LEU A 92 6.20 -10.07 -3.05
N ARG A 93 5.84 -11.32 -3.29
CA ARG A 93 4.50 -11.69 -3.74
C ARG A 93 3.43 -11.46 -2.67
N ALA A 94 3.76 -11.59 -1.39
CA ALA A 94 2.84 -11.28 -0.30
C ALA A 94 2.60 -9.77 -0.13
N ILE A 95 3.60 -8.93 -0.38
CA ILE A 95 3.47 -7.47 -0.26
C ILE A 95 2.98 -6.78 -1.54
N VAL A 96 3.26 -7.33 -2.72
CA VAL A 96 2.88 -6.77 -4.04
C VAL A 96 1.72 -7.54 -4.69
N GLY A 97 1.33 -8.69 -4.14
CA GLY A 97 0.35 -9.57 -4.75
C GLY A 97 -1.06 -9.00 -4.88
N ASP A 98 -1.38 -7.96 -4.10
CA ASP A 98 -2.60 -7.20 -4.24
C ASP A 98 -2.26 -5.81 -4.80
N PRO A 99 -2.57 -5.54 -6.08
CA PRO A 99 -2.34 -4.23 -6.66
C PRO A 99 -3.10 -3.16 -5.87
N PRO A 100 -2.51 -1.99 -5.58
CA PRO A 100 -3.24 -0.91 -4.93
C PRO A 100 -4.45 -0.53 -5.78
N LEU A 101 -5.62 -0.43 -5.15
CA LEU A 101 -6.85 0.00 -5.81
C LEU A 101 -6.68 1.45 -6.27
N VAL A 102 -6.38 1.64 -7.56
CA VAL A 102 -6.31 2.97 -8.17
C VAL A 102 -7.72 3.38 -8.55
N VAL A 103 -8.38 4.13 -7.66
CA VAL A 103 -9.70 4.71 -7.96
C VAL A 103 -9.55 5.69 -9.12
N GLY A 104 -10.20 5.37 -10.24
CA GLY A 104 -10.16 6.20 -11.44
C GLY A 104 -10.95 7.49 -11.23
N HIS A 105 -10.52 8.58 -11.87
CA HIS A 105 -11.30 9.83 -11.86
C HIS A 105 -12.73 9.61 -12.40
N ASN A 106 -12.89 8.74 -13.40
CA ASN A 106 -14.21 8.40 -13.95
C ASN A 106 -15.11 7.69 -12.91
N GLU A 107 -14.57 6.74 -12.16
CA GLU A 107 -15.30 6.04 -11.09
C GLU A 107 -15.70 7.01 -9.97
N ASN A 108 -14.81 7.95 -9.61
CA ASN A 108 -15.15 9.02 -8.67
C ASN A 108 -16.28 9.91 -9.18
N VAL A 109 -16.25 10.30 -10.45
CA VAL A 109 -17.32 11.11 -11.05
C VAL A 109 -18.65 10.34 -11.04
N GLU A 110 -18.65 9.05 -11.39
CA GLU A 110 -19.85 8.20 -11.31
C GLU A 110 -20.37 8.10 -9.86
N LEU A 111 -19.51 7.87 -8.88
CA LEU A 111 -19.89 7.84 -7.46
C LEU A 111 -20.39 9.19 -6.95
N GLU A 112 -19.82 10.30 -7.43
CA GLU A 112 -20.28 11.66 -7.11
C GLU A 112 -21.67 11.92 -7.68
N THR A 113 -21.97 11.45 -8.90
CA THR A 113 -23.32 11.56 -9.46
C THR A 113 -24.34 10.74 -8.67
N GLN A 114 -24.01 9.49 -8.31
CA GLN A 114 -24.87 8.66 -7.46
C GLN A 114 -25.09 9.29 -6.07
N LEU A 115 -24.04 9.88 -5.49
CA LEU A 115 -24.16 10.61 -4.21
C LEU A 115 -25.03 11.85 -4.35
N ALA A 116 -24.96 12.57 -5.48
CA ALA A 116 -25.82 13.71 -5.73
C ALA A 116 -27.30 13.30 -5.80
N ASP A 117 -27.61 12.19 -6.48
CA ASP A 117 -28.96 11.65 -6.61
C ASP A 117 -29.51 11.19 -5.26
N VAL A 118 -28.74 10.37 -4.52
CA VAL A 118 -29.13 9.91 -3.17
C VAL A 118 -29.31 11.08 -2.21
N LYS A 119 -28.47 12.12 -2.32
CA LYS A 119 -28.58 13.34 -1.51
C LYS A 119 -29.82 14.16 -1.87
N ALA A 120 -30.20 14.21 -3.15
CA ALA A 120 -31.43 14.86 -3.59
C ALA A 120 -32.67 14.09 -3.07
N GLU A 121 -32.67 12.76 -3.19
CA GLU A 121 -33.74 11.92 -2.66
C GLU A 121 -33.88 12.06 -1.14
N LEU A 122 -32.76 12.05 -0.41
CA LEU A 122 -32.76 12.25 1.03
C LEU A 122 -33.31 13.63 1.42
N LYS A 123 -32.99 14.69 0.66
CA LYS A 123 -33.56 16.02 0.88
C LYS A 123 -35.06 16.03 0.65
N SER A 124 -35.55 15.38 -0.41
CA SER A 124 -36.98 15.26 -0.69
C SER A 124 -37.72 14.54 0.45
N LYS A 125 -37.19 13.39 0.89
CA LYS A 125 -37.78 12.62 2.01
C LYS A 125 -37.77 13.38 3.33
N LYS A 126 -36.72 14.17 3.60
CA LYS A 126 -36.67 15.04 4.78
C LYS A 126 -37.73 16.13 4.74
N GLU A 127 -37.97 16.72 3.57
CA GLU A 127 -39.00 17.73 3.41
C GLU A 127 -40.41 17.14 3.54
N GLU A 128 -40.66 15.97 2.96
CA GLU A 128 -41.92 15.23 3.13
C GLU A 128 -42.20 14.93 4.61
N ALA A 129 -41.20 14.43 5.34
CA ALA A 129 -41.32 14.19 6.78
C ALA A 129 -41.57 15.48 7.57
N ARG A 130 -40.93 16.59 7.17
CA ARG A 130 -41.14 17.92 7.79
C ARG A 130 -42.59 18.37 7.63
N LEU A 131 -43.16 18.25 6.41
CA LEU A 131 -44.54 18.61 6.12
C LEU A 131 -45.54 17.73 6.90
N MET A 132 -45.28 16.43 6.99
CA MET A 132 -46.12 15.50 7.74
C MET A 132 -46.15 15.84 9.24
N ILE A 133 -45.00 16.21 9.81
CA ILE A 133 -44.92 16.65 11.21
C ILE A 133 -45.70 17.96 11.41
N GLU A 134 -45.56 18.93 10.50
CA GLU A 134 -46.29 20.20 10.58
C GLU A 134 -47.82 19.99 10.52
N GLU A 135 -48.29 19.11 9.64
CA GLU A 135 -49.70 18.73 9.56
C GLU A 135 -50.17 18.05 10.84
N MET A 136 -49.39 17.11 11.38
CA MET A 136 -49.70 16.43 12.64
C MET A 136 -49.78 17.41 13.81
N GLU A 137 -48.86 18.38 13.90
CA GLU A 137 -48.92 19.44 14.91
C GLU A 137 -50.14 20.35 14.73
N LYS A 138 -50.49 20.71 13.49
CA LYS A 138 -51.67 21.53 13.19
C LYS A 138 -52.95 20.80 13.60
N ILE A 139 -53.06 19.52 13.31
CA ILE A 139 -54.19 18.68 13.76
C ILE A 139 -54.21 18.65 15.29
N GLY A 140 -53.07 18.38 15.94
CA GLY A 140 -52.96 18.37 17.40
C GLY A 140 -53.40 19.70 18.05
N ARG A 141 -52.95 20.84 17.50
CA ARG A 141 -53.36 22.17 17.93
C ARG A 141 -54.86 22.40 17.75
N ASN A 142 -55.43 22.08 16.60
CA ASN A 142 -56.88 22.21 16.35
C ASN A 142 -57.72 21.36 17.31
N LEU A 143 -57.30 20.12 17.58
CA LEU A 143 -57.96 19.23 18.54
C LEU A 143 -57.95 19.83 19.95
N ALA A 144 -56.81 20.42 20.37
CA ALA A 144 -56.67 21.09 21.66
C ALA A 144 -57.52 22.38 21.73
N SER A 145 -57.50 23.23 20.70
CA SER A 145 -58.31 24.46 20.63
C SER A 145 -59.82 24.17 20.67
N ARG A 146 -60.27 23.12 20.00
CA ARG A 146 -61.68 22.69 20.05
C ARG A 146 -62.09 22.20 21.43
N LYS A 147 -61.20 21.49 22.15
CA LYS A 147 -61.47 21.05 23.53
C LYS A 147 -61.46 22.19 24.55
N THR A 148 -60.75 23.28 24.26
CA THR A 148 -60.50 24.38 25.22
C THR A 148 -61.38 25.61 25.01
N SER A 149 -62.18 25.66 23.93
CA SER A 149 -63.12 26.76 23.68
C SER A 149 -64.37 26.63 24.56
N PRO A 150 -64.60 27.52 25.55
CA PRO A 150 -65.83 27.50 26.35
C PRO A 150 -66.95 28.16 25.53
N SER A 151 -68.04 27.42 25.31
CA SER A 151 -69.28 27.96 24.76
C SER A 151 -69.73 29.20 25.54
N LYS A 152 -69.71 30.37 24.90
CA LYS A 152 -70.26 31.63 25.43
C LYS A 152 -71.07 32.32 24.33
N ASN A 153 -72.39 32.14 24.43
CA ASN A 153 -73.51 33.02 24.04
C ASN A 153 -74.74 32.35 24.71
N HIS A 154 -75.58 32.95 25.56
CA HIS A 154 -76.29 34.21 25.42
C HIS A 154 -76.90 34.67 26.79
N ILE A 155 -77.15 35.97 26.96
CA ILE A 155 -77.68 36.64 28.17
C ILE A 155 -79.13 37.09 27.93
N HIS A 156 -80.13 36.57 28.67
CA HIS A 156 -81.22 37.34 29.34
C HIS A 156 -82.17 36.44 30.17
N LYS A 157 -82.61 36.95 31.35
CA LYS A 157 -83.46 36.32 32.40
C LYS A 157 -84.98 36.33 32.06
N PRO A 158 -85.89 35.84 32.94
CA PRO A 158 -86.03 34.51 33.55
C PRO A 158 -87.44 33.94 33.29
N HIS A 159 -87.59 32.64 33.08
CA HIS A 159 -88.88 32.00 33.33
C HIS A 159 -88.71 30.50 33.62
N PHE A 160 -89.25 30.12 34.77
CA PHE A 160 -89.66 28.77 35.18
C PHE A 160 -89.55 27.69 34.09
N ALA A 161 -88.62 26.74 34.26
CA ALA A 161 -88.82 25.33 33.97
C ALA A 161 -87.59 24.51 34.37
N ASN A 162 -87.83 23.48 35.17
CA ASN A 162 -86.88 22.43 35.50
C ASN A 162 -86.36 21.77 34.22
N HIS A 163 -85.02 21.66 34.07
CA HIS A 163 -84.24 20.66 33.30
C HIS A 163 -82.95 21.27 32.70
N ALA A 164 -81.87 21.43 33.48
CA ALA A 164 -80.53 21.68 32.90
C ALA A 164 -79.30 21.34 33.80
N ASP A 165 -79.45 21.10 35.11
CA ASP A 165 -78.29 20.94 36.01
C ASP A 165 -77.51 19.61 35.87
N SER A 166 -77.86 18.73 34.92
CA SER A 166 -77.17 17.45 34.79
C SER A 166 -75.79 17.56 34.12
N THR A 167 -75.59 18.50 33.21
CA THR A 167 -74.39 18.53 32.33
C THR A 167 -73.17 19.17 33.00
N GLY A 168 -73.36 20.18 33.85
CA GLY A 168 -72.27 20.83 34.58
C GLY A 168 -71.64 19.91 35.63
N TYR A 169 -72.48 19.24 36.43
CA TYR A 169 -72.03 18.27 37.43
C TYR A 169 -71.31 17.07 36.78
N LYS A 170 -71.83 16.54 35.67
CA LYS A 170 -71.16 15.48 34.91
C LYS A 170 -69.78 15.90 34.41
N ASN A 171 -69.63 17.15 33.95
CA ASN A 171 -68.34 17.63 33.46
C ASN A 171 -67.32 17.82 34.60
N VAL A 172 -67.75 18.35 35.74
CA VAL A 172 -66.92 18.47 36.95
C VAL A 172 -66.51 17.09 37.46
N GLU A 173 -67.42 16.12 37.43
CA GLU A 173 -67.12 14.74 37.83
C GLU A 173 -66.10 14.07 36.86
N ILE A 174 -66.22 14.32 35.55
CA ILE A 174 -65.24 13.86 34.55
C ILE A 174 -63.87 14.51 34.78
N GLN A 175 -63.83 15.82 35.02
CA GLN A 175 -62.57 16.54 35.31
C GLN A 175 -61.94 16.06 36.61
N MET A 176 -62.73 15.78 37.64
CA MET A 176 -62.24 15.27 38.92
C MET A 176 -61.65 13.87 38.78
N LYS A 177 -62.28 13.01 37.96
CA LYS A 177 -61.73 11.70 37.59
C LYS A 177 -60.43 11.82 36.79
N GLN A 178 -60.33 12.79 35.88
CA GLN A 178 -59.10 13.06 35.11
C GLN A 178 -57.97 13.60 36.00
N LEU A 179 -58.28 14.48 36.94
CA LEU A 179 -57.31 15.01 37.90
C LEU A 179 -56.85 13.94 38.88
N SER A 180 -57.70 12.98 39.27
CA SER A 180 -57.27 11.86 40.11
C SER A 180 -56.35 10.88 39.39
N THR A 181 -56.41 10.78 38.06
CA THR A 181 -55.52 9.91 37.26
C THR A 181 -54.18 10.57 36.89
N LEU A 182 -54.07 11.89 37.05
CA LEU A 182 -52.86 12.63 36.69
C LEU A 182 -51.64 12.26 37.56
N PRO A 183 -51.76 12.16 38.90
CA PRO A 183 -50.64 11.78 39.77
C PRO A 183 -50.05 10.42 39.41
N GLU A 184 -50.90 9.43 39.14
CA GLU A 184 -50.46 8.10 38.69
C GLU A 184 -49.76 8.16 37.33
N SER A 185 -50.26 8.98 36.39
CA SER A 185 -49.57 9.21 35.13
C SER A 185 -48.22 9.92 35.31
N ILE A 186 -48.11 10.85 36.26
CA ILE A 186 -46.85 11.54 36.56
C ILE A 186 -45.85 10.56 37.17
N GLU A 187 -46.26 9.74 38.14
CA GLU A 187 -45.42 8.71 38.75
C GLU A 187 -44.95 7.69 37.70
N ASN A 188 -45.82 7.28 36.78
CA ASN A 188 -45.47 6.41 35.67
C ASN A 188 -44.47 7.06 34.70
N LEU A 189 -44.64 8.34 34.38
CA LEU A 189 -43.69 9.08 33.53
C LEU A 189 -42.35 9.28 34.24
N GLU A 190 -42.35 9.60 35.51
CA GLU A 190 -41.14 9.73 36.34
C GLU A 190 -40.39 8.40 36.44
N SER A 191 -41.11 7.29 36.68
CA SER A 191 -40.56 5.93 36.64
C SER A 191 -39.99 5.57 35.27
N THR A 192 -40.67 5.96 34.18
CA THR A 192 -40.18 5.75 32.82
C THR A 192 -38.91 6.55 32.56
N ILE A 193 -38.86 7.82 32.97
CA ILE A 193 -37.67 8.69 32.85
C ILE A 193 -36.52 8.15 33.68
N ALA A 194 -36.78 7.71 34.92
CA ALA A 194 -35.77 7.09 35.78
C ALA A 194 -35.23 5.80 35.15
N GLY A 195 -36.11 4.95 34.59
CA GLY A 195 -35.72 3.74 33.88
C GLY A 195 -34.91 4.02 32.61
N LEU A 196 -35.27 5.04 31.84
CA LEU A 196 -34.50 5.46 30.65
C LEU A 196 -33.13 6.01 31.03
N LYS A 197 -33.04 6.81 32.10
CA LYS A 197 -31.75 7.30 32.64
C LYS A 197 -30.88 6.17 33.16
N ALA A 198 -31.46 5.20 33.88
CA ALA A 198 -30.74 4.02 34.35
C ALA A 198 -30.21 3.18 33.18
N LYS A 199 -31.01 2.98 32.12
CA LYS A 199 -30.58 2.32 30.88
C LYS A 199 -29.48 3.10 30.16
N GLN A 200 -29.55 4.43 30.15
CA GLN A 200 -28.53 5.29 29.56
C GLN A 200 -27.20 5.16 30.32
N VAL A 201 -27.22 5.16 31.65
CA VAL A 201 -26.03 4.98 32.50
C VAL A 201 -25.47 3.55 32.38
N ALA A 202 -26.33 2.53 32.31
CA ALA A 202 -25.91 1.15 32.11
C ALA A 202 -25.30 0.91 30.70
N SER A 203 -25.75 1.67 29.70
CA SER A 203 -25.15 1.68 28.35
C SER A 203 -23.86 2.50 28.26
N MET A 204 -23.44 3.13 29.37
CA MET A 204 -22.22 3.94 29.51
C MET A 204 -21.13 3.14 30.25
N ASP A 205 -21.05 1.82 30.01
CA ASP A 205 -19.92 1.02 30.45
C ASP A 205 -18.67 1.46 29.66
N THR A 206 -17.66 1.96 30.36
CA THR A 206 -16.51 2.71 29.84
C THR A 206 -15.47 1.84 29.13
N SER A 207 -15.77 0.56 28.96
CA SER A 207 -14.86 -0.47 28.44
C SER A 207 -15.00 -0.70 26.93
N ASP A 208 -16.04 -0.17 26.29
CA ASP A 208 -16.30 -0.37 24.86
C ASP A 208 -15.78 0.82 24.01
N PRO A 209 -15.04 0.60 22.91
CA PRO A 209 -14.54 1.67 22.02
C PRO A 209 -15.65 2.51 21.34
N ARG A 210 -16.91 2.09 21.47
CA ARG A 210 -18.11 2.85 21.06
C ARG A 210 -18.62 3.81 22.13
N SER A 211 -17.96 3.89 23.29
CA SER A 211 -18.31 4.77 24.40
C SER A 211 -18.38 6.25 23.99
N SER A 212 -17.55 6.67 23.01
CA SER A 212 -17.60 8.02 22.43
C SER A 212 -18.92 8.36 21.70
N GLN A 213 -19.70 7.35 21.29
CA GLN A 213 -20.99 7.51 20.60
C GLN A 213 -22.17 7.70 21.57
N ASN A 214 -21.98 7.42 22.88
CA ASN A 214 -23.02 7.54 23.90
C ASN A 214 -22.80 8.74 24.84
N LEU A 215 -21.93 9.68 24.45
CA LEU A 215 -21.58 10.86 25.25
C LEU A 215 -22.71 11.91 25.25
N PRO A 216 -22.87 12.67 26.34
CA PRO A 216 -23.79 13.80 26.37
C PRO A 216 -23.34 14.88 25.38
N LEU A 217 -24.29 15.66 24.86
CA LEU A 217 -24.06 16.66 23.81
C LEU A 217 -22.89 17.64 24.07
N PRO A 218 -22.67 18.15 25.30
CA PRO A 218 -21.51 19.01 25.56
C PRO A 218 -20.17 18.27 25.40
N ALA A 219 -20.12 16.99 25.78
CA ALA A 219 -18.91 16.19 25.66
C ALA A 219 -18.60 15.82 24.20
N THR A 220 -19.62 15.57 23.37
CA THR A 220 -19.43 15.34 21.93
C THR A 220 -18.93 16.60 21.22
N MET A 221 -19.46 17.78 21.58
CA MET A 221 -19.00 19.06 21.02
C MET A 221 -17.53 19.35 21.36
N SER A 222 -17.10 19.08 22.59
CA SER A 222 -15.69 19.25 22.97
C SER A 222 -14.76 18.30 22.21
N LEU A 223 -15.14 17.03 22.10
CA LEU A 223 -14.36 16.03 21.35
C LEU A 223 -14.30 16.37 19.86
N LEU A 224 -15.39 16.87 19.29
CA LEU A 224 -15.42 17.34 17.91
C LEU A 224 -14.48 18.53 17.69
N ALA A 225 -14.49 19.52 18.58
CA ALA A 225 -13.56 20.65 18.51
C ALA A 225 -12.09 20.24 18.65
N GLU A 226 -11.78 19.28 19.53
CA GLU A 226 -10.44 18.69 19.64
C GLU A 226 -10.02 18.03 18.32
N ARG A 227 -10.88 17.16 17.75
CA ARG A 227 -10.60 16.49 16.47
C ARG A 227 -10.47 17.46 15.31
N GLU A 228 -11.29 18.51 15.25
CA GLU A 228 -11.15 19.59 14.26
C GLU A 228 -9.81 20.31 14.38
N SER A 229 -9.34 20.54 15.61
CA SER A 229 -8.02 21.15 15.85
C SER A 229 -6.87 20.24 15.43
N GLU A 230 -6.97 18.92 15.68
CA GLU A 230 -6.02 17.92 15.22
C GLU A 230 -5.99 17.87 13.68
N LEU A 231 -7.15 17.81 13.03
CA LEU A 231 -7.26 17.84 11.58
C LEU A 231 -6.65 19.12 10.98
N ALA A 232 -6.88 20.27 11.61
CA ALA A 232 -6.26 21.52 11.19
C ALA A 232 -4.73 21.48 11.34
N ALA A 233 -4.21 20.87 12.41
CA ALA A 233 -2.78 20.69 12.62
C ALA A 233 -2.14 19.75 11.58
N LEU A 234 -2.78 18.60 11.29
CA LEU A 234 -2.34 17.68 10.24
C LEU A 234 -2.36 18.36 8.86
N ASN A 235 -3.41 19.11 8.53
CA ASN A 235 -3.49 19.85 7.28
C ASN A 235 -2.35 20.88 7.13
N ARG A 236 -1.97 21.57 8.21
CA ARG A 236 -0.80 22.47 8.19
C ARG A 236 0.50 21.71 7.95
N GLN A 237 0.68 20.52 8.54
CA GLN A 237 1.85 19.67 8.30
C GLN A 237 1.92 19.18 6.85
N ILE A 238 0.79 18.72 6.29
CA ILE A 238 0.69 18.31 4.90
C ILE A 238 1.07 19.48 3.98
N ALA A 239 0.53 20.67 4.20
CA ALA A 239 0.87 21.85 3.42
C ALA A 239 2.37 22.21 3.52
N ALA A 240 2.97 22.13 4.72
CA ALA A 240 4.39 22.38 4.90
C ALA A 240 5.26 21.36 4.14
N VAL A 241 4.91 20.08 4.19
CA VAL A 241 5.61 19.03 3.43
C VAL A 241 5.42 19.22 1.94
N GLN A 242 4.21 19.51 1.47
CA GLN A 242 3.92 19.80 0.06
C GLN A 242 4.71 21.01 -0.47
N ASN A 243 4.91 22.04 0.35
CA ASN A 243 5.71 23.20 -0.04
C ASN A 243 7.23 22.93 -0.06
N THR A 244 7.72 22.01 0.78
CA THR A 244 9.16 21.67 0.88
C THR A 244 9.61 20.59 -0.09
N LEU A 245 8.71 19.68 -0.46
CA LEU A 245 8.96 18.58 -1.40
C LEU A 245 9.55 19.05 -2.73
N PRO A 246 8.98 20.03 -3.48
CA PRO A 246 9.51 20.42 -4.78
C PRO A 246 10.92 21.01 -4.69
N ARG A 247 11.24 21.71 -3.60
CA ARG A 247 12.61 22.21 -3.37
C ARG A 247 13.58 21.04 -3.16
N LYS A 248 13.20 20.05 -2.35
CA LYS A 248 14.03 18.87 -2.10
C LYS A 248 14.20 18.00 -3.35
N THR A 249 13.16 17.88 -4.19
CA THR A 249 13.25 17.24 -5.50
C THR A 249 14.28 17.94 -6.39
N ARG A 250 14.24 19.27 -6.49
CA ARG A 250 15.24 20.02 -7.29
C ARG A 250 16.66 19.88 -6.74
N GLU A 251 16.83 19.92 -5.42
CA GLU A 251 18.13 19.69 -4.76
C GLU A 251 18.66 18.28 -5.08
N ALA A 252 17.80 17.25 -5.02
CA ALA A 252 18.19 15.87 -5.35
C ALA A 252 18.56 15.71 -6.83
N GLU A 253 17.78 16.25 -7.75
CA GLU A 253 18.11 16.22 -9.18
C GLU A 253 19.41 16.98 -9.50
N ALA A 254 19.71 18.08 -8.79
CA ALA A 254 20.97 18.81 -8.97
C ALA A 254 22.17 17.95 -8.58
N ILE A 255 22.10 17.30 -7.41
CA ILE A 255 23.14 16.39 -6.93
C ILE A 255 23.27 15.18 -7.87
N GLU A 256 22.17 14.63 -8.40
CA GLU A 256 22.21 13.53 -9.36
C GLU A 256 22.95 13.93 -10.66
N ARG A 257 22.71 15.15 -11.16
CA ARG A 257 23.44 15.69 -12.32
C ARG A 257 24.93 15.80 -12.02
N GLU A 258 25.31 16.33 -10.85
CA GLU A 258 26.71 16.43 -10.43
C GLU A 258 27.38 15.06 -10.31
N CYS A 259 26.71 14.09 -9.66
CA CYS A 259 27.16 12.70 -9.60
C CYS A 259 27.38 12.11 -10.99
N SER A 260 26.46 12.33 -11.93
CA SER A 260 26.61 11.83 -13.31
C SER A 260 27.83 12.41 -14.03
N VAL A 261 28.18 13.67 -13.75
CA VAL A 261 29.38 14.30 -14.34
C VAL A 261 30.65 13.73 -13.71
N LEU A 262 30.65 13.52 -12.39
CA LEU A 262 31.77 12.91 -11.68
C LEU A 262 31.99 11.45 -12.11
N GLU A 263 30.92 10.70 -12.33
CA GLU A 263 30.99 9.33 -12.84
C GLU A 263 31.58 9.26 -14.25
N ARG A 264 31.18 10.17 -15.15
CA ARG A 264 31.80 10.28 -16.49
C ARG A 264 33.28 10.60 -16.39
N ARG A 265 33.67 11.60 -15.58
CA ARG A 265 35.08 11.96 -15.37
C ARG A 265 35.89 10.80 -14.79
N LYS A 266 35.32 10.05 -13.84
CA LYS A 266 35.94 8.84 -13.30
C LYS A 266 36.12 7.79 -14.39
N ALA A 267 35.11 7.53 -15.20
CA ALA A 267 35.18 6.56 -16.28
C ALA A 267 36.24 6.95 -17.33
N GLU A 268 36.30 8.23 -17.72
CA GLU A 268 37.32 8.77 -18.63
C GLU A 268 38.73 8.62 -18.06
N ALA A 269 38.94 8.96 -16.77
CA ALA A 269 40.23 8.81 -16.11
C ALA A 269 40.67 7.33 -16.01
N ILE A 270 39.73 6.42 -15.73
CA ILE A 270 39.99 4.97 -15.74
C ILE A 270 40.36 4.50 -17.15
N ALA A 271 39.62 4.94 -18.17
CA ALA A 271 39.92 4.59 -19.57
C ALA A 271 41.30 5.09 -19.98
N GLN A 272 41.64 6.34 -19.68
CA GLN A 272 42.98 6.91 -19.92
C GLN A 272 44.08 6.13 -19.20
N ALA A 273 43.87 5.76 -17.93
CA ALA A 273 44.82 4.95 -17.17
C ALA A 273 45.01 3.54 -17.77
N GLN A 274 43.92 2.90 -18.20
CA GLN A 274 43.95 1.59 -18.86
C GLN A 274 44.63 1.67 -20.23
N GLU A 275 44.37 2.71 -21.02
CA GLU A 275 45.04 2.94 -22.30
C GLU A 275 46.54 3.18 -22.13
N ALA A 276 46.94 4.00 -21.15
CA ALA A 276 48.35 4.21 -20.81
C ALA A 276 49.03 2.90 -20.38
N GLN A 277 48.35 2.09 -19.55
CA GLN A 277 48.84 0.78 -19.15
C GLN A 277 48.95 -0.18 -20.34
N ARG A 278 48.00 -0.16 -21.26
CA ARG A 278 48.02 -0.96 -22.51
C ARG A 278 49.19 -0.56 -23.41
N LYS A 279 49.41 0.74 -23.65
CA LYS A 279 50.53 1.25 -24.43
C LYS A 279 51.88 0.80 -23.85
N LYS A 280 52.03 0.92 -22.52
CA LYS A 280 53.21 0.42 -21.80
C LYS A 280 53.43 -1.08 -21.97
N GLN A 281 52.36 -1.89 -21.93
CA GLN A 281 52.46 -3.35 -22.13
C GLN A 281 52.82 -3.72 -23.57
N GLN A 282 52.38 -2.94 -24.54
CA GLN A 282 52.69 -3.15 -25.96
C GLN A 282 54.06 -2.59 -26.37
N GLY A 283 54.79 -1.96 -25.44
CA GLY A 283 56.07 -1.32 -25.73
C GLY A 283 55.95 -0.09 -26.64
N GLU A 284 54.74 0.42 -26.83
CA GLU A 284 54.51 1.71 -27.50
C GLU A 284 55.00 2.78 -26.53
N SER A 285 56.14 3.39 -26.87
CA SER A 285 56.76 4.42 -26.05
C SER A 285 55.81 5.61 -25.98
N ASP A 286 55.57 6.11 -24.76
CA ASP A 286 54.75 7.29 -24.57
C ASP A 286 55.40 8.44 -25.37
N GLY A 287 54.66 9.11 -26.25
CA GLY A 287 55.20 10.19 -27.08
C GLY A 287 55.88 11.28 -26.24
N LEU A 288 55.48 11.42 -24.97
CA LEU A 288 56.12 12.30 -24.00
C LEU A 288 57.50 11.80 -23.54
N GLU A 289 57.68 10.50 -23.33
CA GLU A 289 58.99 9.91 -23.03
C GLU A 289 59.94 10.01 -24.23
N GLU A 290 59.41 9.80 -25.44
CA GLU A 290 60.15 9.96 -26.71
C GLU A 290 60.64 11.40 -26.89
N MET A 291 59.74 12.38 -26.71
CA MET A 291 60.12 13.79 -26.74
C MET A 291 61.10 14.14 -25.61
N GLY A 292 60.91 13.60 -24.40
CA GLY A 292 61.83 13.81 -23.29
C GLY A 292 63.22 13.18 -23.50
N ARG A 293 63.32 12.08 -24.25
CA ARG A 293 64.59 11.51 -24.70
C ARG A 293 65.22 12.38 -25.79
N TRP A 294 64.44 12.85 -26.74
CA TRP A 294 64.91 13.73 -27.81
C TRP A 294 65.44 15.06 -27.26
N TYR A 295 64.70 15.71 -26.34
CA TYR A 295 65.15 16.94 -25.69
C TYR A 295 66.41 16.72 -24.84
N ARG A 296 66.52 15.59 -24.12
CA ARG A 296 67.75 15.25 -23.39
C ARG A 296 68.95 15.03 -24.32
N GLY A 297 68.75 14.36 -25.45
CA GLY A 297 69.81 14.22 -26.47
C GLY A 297 70.17 15.56 -27.13
N ALA A 298 69.18 16.41 -27.41
CA ALA A 298 69.41 17.77 -27.91
C ALA A 298 70.14 18.64 -26.88
N GLU A 299 69.79 18.53 -25.60
CA GLU A 299 70.48 19.21 -24.51
C GLU A 299 71.93 18.73 -24.36
N GLU A 300 72.17 17.42 -24.43
CA GLU A 300 73.51 16.83 -24.34
C GLU A 300 74.40 17.26 -25.51
N THR A 301 73.87 17.24 -26.73
CA THR A 301 74.59 17.73 -27.92
C THR A 301 74.87 19.23 -27.85
N LEU A 302 73.92 20.04 -27.37
CA LEU A 302 74.14 21.47 -27.12
C LEU A 302 75.18 21.71 -26.03
N LYS A 303 75.15 20.95 -24.93
CA LYS A 303 76.17 21.02 -23.86
C LYS A 303 77.56 20.67 -24.37
N GLN A 304 77.70 19.65 -25.21
CA GLN A 304 78.97 19.29 -25.86
C GLN A 304 79.48 20.41 -26.78
N MET A 305 78.61 21.07 -27.53
CA MET A 305 79.01 22.18 -28.42
C MET A 305 79.40 23.45 -27.67
N VAL A 306 78.75 23.74 -26.54
CA VAL A 306 79.02 24.94 -25.73
C VAL A 306 80.17 24.71 -24.73
N GLY A 307 80.64 23.47 -24.56
CA GLY A 307 81.79 23.14 -23.73
C GLY A 307 81.54 23.29 -22.23
N THR A 308 80.27 23.33 -21.81
CA THR A 308 79.89 23.35 -20.39
C THR A 308 79.65 21.92 -19.94
N GLU A 309 80.69 21.23 -19.50
CA GLU A 309 80.55 20.00 -18.71
C GLU A 309 80.21 20.36 -17.25
N GLY A 310 79.08 19.83 -16.76
CA GLY A 310 78.69 19.86 -15.33
C GLY A 310 77.75 20.98 -14.94
#